data_AF-A0A4R1NXC5-F1
#
_entry.id   AF-A0A4R1NXC5-F1
#
_cell.length_a   1.000
_cell.length_b   1.000
_cell.length_c   1.000
_cell.angle_alpha   90.00
_cell.angle_beta   90.00
_cell.angle_gamma   90.00
#
_symmetry.space_group_name_H-M   'P 1'
#
loop_
_entity.id
_entity.type
_entity.pdbx_description
1 polymer ?
#
loop_
_entity_poly.entity_id
_entity_poly.type
_entity_poly.pdbx_seq_one_letter_code
_entity_poly.pdbx_strand_id
1 'polypeptide(L)'
;MFDLGLPELLVIGVVALIVVGPKDLPVMFRAVGRFVGKAKGMAREFSSAMNQAADQAGVKDVTDGLKSATDGLNKVSNPMKAASDALKETTDDFKKSMSFDPDSETGKLAAERAEAVEKIRKRTQEVGQAKLDAEAKAREEEMQEAAKEVRAKREAEAVDPVKKDDA
;
A
#
# COMPACT_ATOMS: atom_id res chain seq x y z
N MET A 1 3.22 9.09 6.08
CA MET A 1 2.74 10.43 6.45
C MET A 1 1.22 10.32 6.50
N PHE A 2 0.60 10.46 7.68
CA PHE A 2 -0.76 10.03 8.06
C PHE A 2 -0.96 8.52 8.13
N ASP A 3 -0.61 7.95 9.28
CA ASP A 3 -1.00 6.59 9.65
C ASP A 3 -2.48 6.63 10.10
N LEU A 4 -3.39 5.97 9.37
CA LEU A 4 -4.80 5.85 9.78
C LEU A 4 -4.94 4.75 10.84
N GLY A 5 -4.24 4.94 11.96
CA GLY A 5 -4.22 4.02 13.07
C GLY A 5 -5.33 4.28 14.08
N LEU A 6 -5.43 3.37 15.05
CA LEU A 6 -6.25 3.57 16.25
C LEU A 6 -5.94 4.89 17.01
N PRO A 7 -4.67 5.32 17.19
CA PRO A 7 -4.40 6.54 17.94
C PRO A 7 -4.89 7.80 17.22
N GLU A 8 -4.75 7.88 15.90
CA GLU A 8 -5.24 9.02 15.12
C GLU A 8 -6.77 9.11 15.13
N LEU A 9 -7.46 7.96 15.07
CA LEU A 9 -8.91 7.90 15.17
C LEU A 9 -9.40 8.39 16.55
N LEU A 10 -8.64 8.10 17.62
CA LEU A 10 -8.92 8.62 18.97
C LEU A 10 -8.76 10.14 19.02
N VAL A 11 -7.68 10.69 18.44
CA VAL A 11 -7.45 12.14 18.37
C VAL A 11 -8.59 12.84 17.63
N ILE A 12 -9.01 12.31 16.47
CA ILE A 12 -10.15 12.84 15.71
C ILE A 12 -11.43 12.77 16.54
N GLY A 13 -11.65 11.68 17.28
CA GLY A 13 -12.78 11.53 18.20
C GLY A 13 -12.81 12.61 19.28
N VAL A 14 -11.67 12.91 19.91
CA VAL A 14 -11.57 13.97 20.94
C VAL A 14 -11.84 15.35 20.33
N VAL A 15 -11.26 15.66 19.17
CA VAL A 15 -11.50 16.93 18.48
C VAL A 15 -12.99 17.07 18.12
N ALA A 16 -13.61 16.01 17.61
CA ALA A 16 -15.02 16.01 17.27
C ALA A 16 -15.91 16.22 18.50
N LEU A 17 -15.56 15.65 19.67
CA LEU A 17 -16.28 15.91 20.93
C LEU A 17 -16.20 17.36 21.40
N ILE A 18 -15.06 18.03 21.17
CA ILE A 18 -14.88 19.44 21.55
C ILE A 18 -15.67 20.35 20.60
N VAL A 19 -15.58 20.12 19.29
CA VAL A 19 -16.17 20.99 18.27
C VAL A 19 -17.68 20.83 18.18
N VAL A 20 -18.16 19.59 18.16
CA VAL A 20 -19.59 19.28 18.00
C VAL A 20 -20.28 19.18 19.35
N GLY A 21 -19.57 18.72 20.39
CA GLY A 21 -20.12 18.48 21.71
C GLY A 21 -20.40 16.99 21.98
N PRO A 22 -20.19 16.50 23.22
CA PRO A 22 -20.33 15.09 23.56
C PRO A 22 -21.76 14.56 23.50
N LYS A 23 -22.76 15.44 23.54
CA LYS A 23 -24.18 15.09 23.49
C LYS A 23 -24.73 15.03 22.06
N ASP A 24 -24.19 15.84 21.16
CA ASP A 24 -24.73 15.99 19.80
C ASP A 24 -24.14 14.95 18.84
N LEU A 25 -22.87 14.59 19.01
CA LEU A 25 -22.20 13.52 18.27
C LEU A 25 -22.99 12.19 18.23
N PRO A 26 -23.45 11.61 19.36
CA PRO A 26 -24.23 10.37 19.34
C PRO A 26 -25.63 10.55 18.74
N VAL A 27 -26.21 11.75 18.79
CA VAL A 27 -27.50 12.06 18.15
C VAL A 27 -27.33 12.12 16.63
N MET A 28 -26.26 12.76 16.15
CA MET A 28 -25.90 12.82 14.74
C MET A 28 -25.61 11.43 14.17
N PHE A 29 -24.83 10.60 14.86
CA PHE A 29 -24.59 9.22 14.43
C PHE A 29 -25.87 8.40 14.37
N ARG A 30 -26.82 8.59 15.30
CA ARG A 30 -28.14 7.96 15.22
C ARG A 30 -28.94 8.45 14.02
N ALA A 31 -28.88 9.73 13.70
CA ALA A 31 -29.59 10.30 12.55
C ALA A 31 -29.03 9.75 11.22
N VAL A 32 -27.71 9.81 11.05
CA VAL A 32 -27.00 9.25 9.89
C VAL A 32 -27.23 7.73 9.81
N GLY A 33 -27.10 7.02 10.93
CA GLY A 33 -27.31 5.57 10.99
C GLY A 33 -28.72 5.15 10.57
N ARG A 34 -29.77 5.90 10.96
CA ARG A 34 -31.14 5.66 10.49
C ARG A 34 -31.28 5.88 8.99
N PHE A 35 -30.64 6.92 8.45
CA PHE A 35 -30.68 7.21 7.01
C PHE A 35 -29.97 6.12 6.20
N VAL A 36 -28.75 5.76 6.60
CA VAL A 36 -27.97 4.67 5.99
C VAL A 36 -28.71 3.34 6.13
N GLY A 37 -29.34 3.06 7.27
CA GLY A 37 -30.14 1.86 7.48
C GLY A 37 -31.32 1.76 6.53
N LYS A 38 -32.07 2.85 6.34
CA LYS A 38 -33.17 2.92 5.37
C LYS A 38 -32.66 2.76 3.94
N ALA A 39 -31.62 3.49 3.56
CA ALA A 39 -31.00 3.38 2.24
C ALA A 39 -30.52 1.95 1.96
N LYS A 40 -29.93 1.26 2.94
CA LYS A 40 -29.51 -0.15 2.83
C LYS A 40 -30.70 -1.10 2.69
N GLY A 41 -31.81 -0.85 3.38
CA GLY A 41 -33.06 -1.59 3.20
C GLY A 41 -33.60 -1.46 1.78
N MET A 42 -33.73 -0.22 1.31
CA MET A 42 -34.17 0.09 -0.06
C MET A 42 -33.22 -0.51 -1.11
N ALA A 43 -31.91 -0.48 -0.89
CA ALA A 43 -30.93 -1.10 -1.77
C ALA A 43 -31.07 -2.63 -1.82
N ARG A 44 -31.45 -3.29 -0.72
CA ARG A 44 -31.72 -4.73 -0.70
C ARG A 44 -32.98 -5.07 -1.49
N GLU A 45 -34.03 -4.30 -1.34
CA GLU A 45 -35.28 -4.45 -2.09
C GLU A 45 -35.05 -4.21 -3.59
N PHE A 46 -34.33 -3.16 -3.94
CA PHE A 46 -33.93 -2.87 -5.32
C PHE A 46 -33.03 -3.96 -5.89
N SER A 47 -32.02 -4.42 -5.14
CA SER A 47 -31.15 -5.51 -5.59
C SER A 47 -31.94 -6.80 -5.80
N SER A 48 -32.90 -7.12 -4.92
CA SER A 48 -33.77 -8.28 -5.08
C SER A 48 -34.67 -8.18 -6.30
N ALA A 49 -35.31 -7.02 -6.51
CA ALA A 49 -36.17 -6.77 -7.66
C ALA A 49 -35.37 -6.74 -8.98
N MET A 50 -34.19 -6.10 -8.97
CA MET A 50 -33.29 -6.05 -10.12
C MET A 50 -32.72 -7.44 -10.45
N ASN A 51 -32.38 -8.26 -9.45
CA ASN A 51 -31.98 -9.65 -9.69
C ASN A 51 -33.14 -10.45 -10.31
N GLN A 52 -34.37 -10.32 -9.81
CA GLN A 52 -35.54 -10.98 -10.40
C GLN A 52 -35.85 -10.50 -11.82
N ALA A 53 -35.65 -9.22 -12.10
CA ALA A 53 -35.82 -8.65 -13.44
C ALA A 53 -34.68 -9.08 -14.39
N ALA A 54 -33.44 -9.09 -13.91
CA ALA A 54 -32.26 -9.53 -14.65
C ALA A 54 -32.32 -11.03 -15.00
N ASP A 55 -32.86 -11.85 -14.10
CA ASP A 55 -33.10 -13.29 -14.32
C ASP A 55 -34.13 -13.52 -15.42
N GLN A 56 -35.15 -12.65 -15.52
CA GLN A 56 -36.16 -12.72 -16.58
C GLN A 56 -35.69 -12.08 -17.89
N ALA A 57 -34.80 -11.09 -17.82
CA ALA A 57 -34.31 -10.33 -18.98
C ALA A 57 -32.98 -10.88 -19.56
N GLY A 58 -32.45 -12.00 -19.05
CA GLY A 58 -31.17 -12.59 -19.51
C GLY A 58 -29.94 -11.71 -19.24
N VAL A 59 -30.07 -10.71 -18.36
CA VAL A 59 -28.98 -9.77 -18.04
C VAL A 59 -27.91 -10.47 -17.19
N LYS A 60 -28.26 -11.53 -16.46
CA LYS A 60 -27.29 -12.40 -15.78
C LYS A 60 -26.24 -12.92 -16.75
N ASP A 61 -26.65 -13.41 -17.92
CA ASP A 61 -25.75 -13.95 -18.93
C ASP A 61 -24.79 -12.88 -19.48
N VAL A 62 -25.28 -11.64 -19.63
CA VAL A 62 -24.44 -10.49 -20.03
C VAL A 62 -23.44 -10.13 -18.92
N THR A 63 -23.86 -10.12 -17.66
CA THR A 63 -22.96 -9.86 -16.53
C THR A 63 -21.95 -10.97 -16.30
N ASP A 64 -22.31 -12.23 -16.53
CA ASP A 64 -21.43 -13.38 -16.39
C ASP A 64 -20.44 -13.46 -17.56
N GLY A 65 -20.86 -13.10 -18.78
CA GLY A 65 -19.97 -12.91 -19.91
C GLY A 65 -18.97 -11.77 -19.68
N LEU A 66 -19.42 -10.64 -19.13
CA LEU A 66 -18.55 -9.50 -18.80
C LEU A 66 -17.57 -9.83 -17.66
N LYS A 67 -18.01 -10.50 -16.59
CA LYS A 67 -17.12 -10.99 -15.53
C LYS A 67 -16.10 -11.97 -16.07
N SER A 68 -16.51 -12.94 -16.89
CA SER A 68 -15.60 -13.93 -17.49
C SER A 68 -14.57 -13.26 -18.40
N ALA A 69 -14.97 -12.25 -19.17
CA ALA A 69 -14.06 -11.46 -19.99
C ALA A 69 -13.08 -10.63 -19.13
N THR A 70 -13.55 -10.06 -18.02
CA THR A 70 -12.74 -9.26 -17.10
C THR A 70 -11.76 -10.14 -16.33
N ASP A 71 -12.17 -11.33 -15.89
CA ASP A 71 -11.31 -12.31 -15.23
C ASP A 71 -10.28 -12.88 -16.20
N GLY A 72 -10.67 -13.16 -17.45
CA GLY A 72 -9.75 -13.51 -18.51
C GLY A 72 -8.71 -12.41 -18.75
N LEU A 73 -9.16 -11.16 -18.82
CA LEU A 73 -8.27 -10.01 -18.98
C LEU A 73 -7.34 -9.83 -17.77
N ASN A 74 -7.83 -9.98 -16.54
CA ASN A 74 -7.02 -9.91 -15.32
C ASN A 74 -5.97 -11.02 -15.23
N LYS A 75 -6.31 -12.25 -15.69
CA LYS A 75 -5.36 -13.37 -15.79
C LYS A 75 -4.29 -13.10 -16.85
N VAL A 76 -4.67 -12.49 -17.98
CA VAL A 76 -3.75 -12.13 -19.07
C VAL A 76 -2.89 -10.92 -18.72
N SER A 77 -3.43 -9.94 -17.99
CA SER A 77 -2.73 -8.70 -17.64
C SER A 77 -1.79 -8.87 -16.45
N ASN A 78 -1.95 -9.93 -15.65
CA ASN A 78 -1.04 -10.23 -14.55
C ASN A 78 -0.57 -11.70 -14.59
N PRO A 79 0.16 -12.11 -15.64
CA PRO A 79 0.59 -13.50 -15.84
C PRO A 79 1.47 -13.99 -14.67
N MET A 80 2.20 -13.09 -14.02
CA MET A 80 2.97 -13.35 -12.80
C MET A 80 2.09 -13.77 -11.63
N LYS A 81 0.89 -13.19 -11.48
CA LYS A 81 -0.04 -13.54 -10.40
C LYS A 81 -0.73 -14.86 -10.68
N ALA A 82 -1.17 -15.09 -11.91
CA ALA A 82 -1.74 -16.39 -12.31
C ALA A 82 -0.72 -17.53 -12.13
N ALA A 83 0.54 -17.32 -12.51
CA ALA A 83 1.63 -18.27 -12.27
C ALA A 83 1.92 -18.46 -10.78
N SER A 84 1.86 -17.38 -9.98
CA SER A 84 2.06 -17.46 -8.53
C SER A 84 0.94 -18.21 -7.81
N ASP A 85 -0.31 -18.02 -8.23
CA ASP A 85 -1.46 -18.71 -7.64
C ASP A 85 -1.45 -20.20 -8.02
N ALA A 86 -1.15 -20.54 -9.28
CA ALA A 86 -0.96 -21.93 -9.69
C ALA A 86 0.22 -22.62 -8.98
N LEU A 87 1.31 -21.89 -8.76
CA LEU A 87 2.47 -22.40 -8.02
C LEU A 87 2.15 -22.61 -6.53
N LYS A 88 1.36 -21.70 -5.91
CA LYS A 88 0.90 -21.85 -4.52
C LYS A 88 -0.02 -23.06 -4.36
N GLU A 89 -0.99 -23.22 -5.26
CA GLU A 89 -1.91 -24.36 -5.24
C GLU A 89 -1.16 -25.68 -5.40
N THR A 90 -0.23 -25.75 -6.37
CA THR A 90 0.63 -26.92 -6.56
C THR A 90 1.52 -27.18 -5.34
N THR A 91 2.03 -26.12 -4.70
CA THR A 91 2.86 -26.24 -3.49
C THR A 91 2.03 -26.70 -2.29
N ASP A 92 0.81 -26.21 -2.13
CA ASP A 92 -0.09 -26.58 -1.03
C ASP A 92 -0.58 -28.03 -1.20
N ASP A 93 -0.94 -28.46 -2.41
CA ASP A 93 -1.28 -29.85 -2.71
C ASP A 93 -0.07 -30.78 -2.55
N PHE A 94 1.10 -30.35 -3.01
CA PHE A 94 2.34 -31.09 -2.81
C PHE A 94 2.65 -31.23 -1.31
N LYS A 95 2.56 -30.14 -0.54
CA LYS A 95 2.77 -30.12 0.92
C LYS A 95 1.71 -30.93 1.67
N LYS A 96 0.50 -31.03 1.14
CA LYS A 96 -0.57 -31.86 1.70
C LYS A 96 -0.39 -33.35 1.38
N SER A 97 0.20 -33.66 0.23
CA SER A 97 0.46 -35.03 -0.24
C SER A 97 1.77 -35.62 0.29
N MET A 98 2.77 -34.79 0.56
CA MET A 98 4.00 -35.18 1.27
C MET A 98 3.86 -34.81 2.74
N SER A 99 3.64 -35.81 3.58
CA SER A 99 4.03 -35.75 4.99
C SER A 99 5.53 -35.47 5.04
N PHE A 100 5.88 -34.19 5.20
CA PHE A 100 7.26 -33.72 5.24
C PHE A 100 7.93 -34.31 6.48
N ASP A 101 8.76 -35.34 6.27
CA ASP A 101 9.63 -35.88 7.31
C ASP A 101 10.92 -35.03 7.33
N PRO A 102 11.11 -34.18 8.36
CA PRO A 102 12.21 -33.23 8.44
C PRO A 102 13.59 -33.91 8.56
N ASP A 103 13.64 -35.21 8.87
CA ASP A 103 14.89 -35.97 9.07
C ASP A 103 15.35 -36.73 7.81
N SER A 104 14.58 -36.69 6.72
CA SER A 104 14.97 -37.31 5.45
C SER A 104 16.09 -36.54 4.74
N GLU A 105 16.85 -37.22 3.87
CA GLU A 105 17.91 -36.59 3.05
C GLU A 105 17.38 -35.41 2.21
N THR A 106 16.11 -35.46 1.81
CA THR A 106 15.40 -34.34 1.16
C THR A 106 15.19 -33.15 2.10
N GLY A 107 14.93 -33.40 3.39
CA GLY A 107 14.81 -32.37 4.44
C GLY A 107 16.12 -31.66 4.72
N LYS A 108 17.24 -32.39 4.76
CA LYS A 108 18.60 -31.81 4.91
C LYS A 108 18.97 -30.92 3.72
N LEU A 109 18.70 -31.37 2.49
CA LEU A 109 18.91 -30.56 1.28
C LEU A 109 17.99 -29.34 1.23
N ALA A 110 16.76 -29.45 1.75
CA ALA A 110 15.84 -28.31 1.86
C ALA A 110 16.32 -27.29 2.90
N ALA A 111 16.86 -27.75 4.04
CA ALA A 111 17.47 -26.88 5.04
C ALA A 111 18.71 -26.17 4.47
N GLU A 112 19.59 -26.88 3.77
CA GLU A 112 20.77 -26.30 3.11
C GLU A 112 20.37 -25.25 2.05
N ARG A 113 19.32 -25.50 1.27
CA ARG A 113 18.79 -24.53 0.30
C ARG A 113 18.13 -23.33 0.98
N ALA A 114 17.42 -23.53 2.08
CA ALA A 114 16.83 -22.44 2.85
C ALA A 114 17.92 -21.52 3.44
N GLU A 115 18.98 -22.10 3.99
CA GLU A 115 20.15 -21.36 4.49
C GLU A 115 20.88 -20.61 3.36
N ALA A 116 21.05 -21.23 2.19
CA ALA A 116 21.65 -20.59 1.03
C ALA A 116 20.82 -19.39 0.54
N VAL A 117 19.49 -19.52 0.50
CA VAL A 117 18.58 -18.43 0.12
C VAL A 117 18.62 -17.30 1.16
N GLU A 118 18.66 -17.62 2.46
CA GLU A 118 18.78 -16.59 3.50
C GLU A 118 20.11 -15.83 3.40
N LYS A 119 21.21 -16.52 3.10
CA LYS A 119 22.53 -15.89 2.92
C LYS A 119 22.57 -14.98 1.70
N ILE A 120 21.96 -15.39 0.59
CA ILE A 120 21.81 -14.57 -0.61
C ILE A 120 20.94 -13.34 -0.29
N ARG A 121 19.85 -13.52 0.46
CA ARG A 121 18.94 -12.43 0.84
C ARG A 121 19.62 -11.41 1.75
N LYS A 122 20.37 -11.86 2.77
CA LYS A 122 21.16 -10.98 3.65
C LYS A 122 22.21 -10.19 2.87
N ARG A 123 23.03 -10.86 2.05
CA ARG A 123 24.00 -10.22 1.15
C ARG A 123 23.35 -9.18 0.23
N THR A 124 22.18 -9.51 -0.34
CA THR A 124 21.46 -8.60 -1.24
C THR A 124 20.93 -7.38 -0.49
N GLN A 125 20.43 -7.56 0.74
CA GLN A 125 19.98 -6.46 1.59
C GLN A 125 21.15 -5.59 2.05
N GLU A 126 22.26 -6.18 2.48
CA GLU A 126 23.48 -5.46 2.89
C GLU A 126 24.07 -4.64 1.75
N VAL A 127 24.16 -5.21 0.53
CA VAL A 127 24.65 -4.48 -0.65
C VAL A 127 23.67 -3.38 -1.07
N GLY A 128 22.36 -3.64 -0.99
CA GLY A 128 21.34 -2.62 -1.24
C GLY A 128 21.43 -1.46 -0.26
N GLN A 129 21.55 -1.76 1.04
CA GLN A 129 21.67 -0.77 2.10
C GLN A 129 22.96 0.05 1.96
N ALA A 130 24.10 -0.60 1.72
CA ALA A 130 25.37 0.08 1.52
C ALA A 130 25.37 1.03 0.31
N LYS A 131 24.63 0.70 -0.76
CA LYS A 131 24.46 1.60 -1.91
C LYS A 131 23.60 2.82 -1.56
N LEU A 132 22.51 2.62 -0.82
CA LEU A 132 21.64 3.70 -0.37
C LEU A 132 22.37 4.64 0.59
N ASP A 133 23.16 4.09 1.53
CA ASP A 133 23.93 4.88 2.49
C ASP A 133 25.09 5.65 1.83
N ALA A 134 25.72 5.07 0.80
CA ALA A 134 26.73 5.75 0.00
C ALA A 134 26.14 6.89 -0.84
N GLU A 135 24.96 6.67 -1.43
CA GLU A 135 24.24 7.70 -2.21
C GLU A 135 23.72 8.84 -1.32
N ALA A 136 23.27 8.54 -0.10
CA ALA A 136 22.86 9.53 0.89
C ALA A 136 24.03 10.42 1.34
N LYS A 137 25.20 9.83 1.62
CA LYS A 137 26.41 10.58 1.99
C LYS A 137 26.92 11.46 0.85
N ALA A 138 26.92 10.94 -0.38
CA ALA A 138 27.29 11.73 -1.55
C ALA A 138 26.35 12.94 -1.74
N ARG A 139 25.04 12.75 -1.59
CA ARG A 139 24.07 13.86 -1.63
C ARG A 139 24.26 14.86 -0.51
N GLU A 140 24.58 14.42 0.71
CA GLU A 140 24.85 15.32 1.84
C GLU A 140 26.13 16.14 1.63
N GLU A 141 27.19 15.53 1.07
CA GLU A 141 28.43 16.21 0.73
C GLU A 141 28.21 17.23 -0.40
N GLU A 142 27.47 16.87 -1.46
CA GLU A 142 27.08 17.79 -2.54
C GLU A 142 26.24 18.97 -2.02
N MET A 143 25.29 18.71 -1.09
CA MET A 143 24.49 19.79 -0.48
C MET A 143 25.33 20.73 0.38
N GLN A 144 26.31 20.20 1.12
CA GLN A 144 27.21 21.02 1.93
C GLN A 144 28.18 21.82 1.08
N GLU A 145 28.66 21.26 -0.03
CA GLU A 145 29.52 21.95 -0.99
C GLU A 145 28.74 23.07 -1.71
N ALA A 146 27.51 22.78 -2.16
CA ALA A 146 26.62 23.79 -2.73
C ALA A 146 26.27 24.90 -1.71
N ALA A 147 26.03 24.56 -0.44
CA ALA A 147 25.77 25.55 0.60
C ALA A 147 26.99 26.44 0.90
N LYS A 148 28.20 25.88 0.88
CA LYS A 148 29.46 26.65 1.00
C LYS A 148 29.66 27.57 -0.20
N GLU A 149 29.39 27.10 -1.41
CA GLU A 149 29.52 27.90 -2.64
C GLU A 149 28.50 29.06 -2.67
N VAL A 150 27.25 28.81 -2.27
CA VAL A 150 26.21 29.85 -2.15
C VAL A 150 26.57 30.87 -1.06
N ARG A 151 27.15 30.43 0.06
CA ARG A 151 27.63 31.31 1.13
C ARG A 151 28.84 32.15 0.69
N ALA A 152 29.79 31.56 -0.02
CA ALA A 152 30.96 32.27 -0.56
C ALA A 152 30.56 33.32 -1.61
N LYS A 153 29.57 33.02 -2.46
CA LYS A 153 29.01 33.99 -3.42
C LYS A 153 28.31 35.16 -2.71
N ARG A 154 27.53 34.89 -1.65
CA ARG A 154 26.92 35.94 -0.82
C ARG A 154 27.94 36.79 -0.05
N GLU A 155 29.04 36.20 0.41
CA GLU A 155 30.11 36.94 1.09
C GLU A 155 30.95 37.76 0.10
N ALA A 156 31.13 37.32 -1.16
CA ALA A 156 31.79 38.11 -2.20
C ALA A 156 30.93 39.29 -2.69
N GLU A 157 29.60 39.13 -2.76
CA GLU A 157 28.67 40.21 -3.12
C GLU A 157 28.57 41.30 -2.01
N ALA A 158 29.00 41.00 -0.78
CA ALA A 158 29.00 41.93 0.34
C ALA A 158 30.30 42.79 0.46
N VAL A 159 31.30 42.58 -0.40
CA VAL A 159 32.61 43.27 -0.36
C VAL A 159 32.84 44.19 -1.57
N ASP A 160 31.78 44.66 -2.24
CA ASP A 160 31.86 45.86 -3.09
C ASP A 160 31.36 47.09 -2.32
N PRO A 161 32.21 47.78 -1.52
CA PRO A 161 31.88 49.09 -1.01
C PRO A 161 32.31 50.16 -2.03
N VAL A 162 31.32 50.98 -2.42
CA VAL A 162 31.46 52.37 -2.88
C VAL A 162 31.86 52.60 -4.34
N LYS A 163 30.87 52.99 -5.17
CA LYS A 163 30.86 54.36 -5.78
C LYS A 163 29.51 54.75 -6.40
N LYS A 164 29.13 56.01 -6.12
CA LYS A 164 28.00 56.83 -6.65
C LYS A 164 26.62 56.45 -6.06
N ASP A 165 25.88 57.35 -5.43
CA ASP A 165 25.60 58.76 -5.75
C ASP A 165 25.44 59.63 -4.48
N ASP A 166 25.99 60.85 -4.49
CA ASP A 166 25.30 62.11 -4.16
C ASP A 166 26.30 63.29 -4.02
N ALA A 167 25.99 64.38 -4.74
CA ALA A 167 26.58 65.74 -4.74
C ALA A 167 27.94 65.99 -5.41
#